data_AF-A0A453IMR4-F1
#
_entry.id   AF-A0A453IMR4-F1
#
_cell.length_a   1.000
_cell.length_b   1.000
_cell.length_c   1.000
_cell.angle_alpha   90.00
_cell.angle_beta   90.00
_cell.angle_gamma   90.00
#
_symmetry.space_group_name_H-M   'P 1'
#
loop_
_entity.id
_entity.type
_entity.pdbx_description
1 polymer ?
#
loop_
_entity_poly.entity_id
_entity_poly.type
_entity_poly.pdbx_seq_one_letter_code
_entity_poly.pdbx_strand_id
1 'polypeptide(L)'
;MADMGMDAYRFSIAWARILPNGVGQVNQAGIDHYNKLINALLAKGIQPYVTLYHWDLPQALEDKYNGWLDRQIVDDFAEYAETCFAAFGDRVKHWITVNEPHTVAIQGYDAGLQAPGRCSVLLHLYCKSGNSGTEPYIVAHNFILAHAAVSHAYRTKYKAAQNGELGMAFDVMWYEPMSSAAIDVEATKRAQEFQLGWFADPFFFGDYPATMRKRVGERLPRFTAEEAALVKGALDFVGINHYTTYYTRHNDTDIIVRLLNDTLADTGTISLRQSPL
;
A
#
# COMPACT_ATOMS: atom_id res chain seq x y z
N MET A 1 -3.80 -27.13 0.39
CA MET A 1 -4.68 -26.26 1.20
C MET A 1 -5.77 -27.08 1.85
N ALA A 2 -6.61 -27.79 1.08
CA ALA A 2 -7.61 -28.71 1.62
C ALA A 2 -7.01 -29.76 2.57
N ASP A 3 -5.93 -30.43 2.17
CA ASP A 3 -5.28 -31.45 3.02
C ASP A 3 -4.67 -30.89 4.31
N MET A 4 -4.42 -29.58 4.37
CA MET A 4 -3.95 -28.88 5.58
C MET A 4 -5.11 -28.39 6.46
N GLY A 5 -6.37 -28.55 6.03
CA GLY A 5 -7.55 -28.06 6.75
C GLY A 5 -7.69 -26.54 6.75
N MET A 6 -7.20 -25.84 5.72
CA MET A 6 -7.30 -24.37 5.64
C MET A 6 -8.71 -23.93 5.21
N ASP A 7 -9.29 -22.96 5.93
CA ASP A 7 -10.62 -22.40 5.62
C ASP A 7 -10.60 -21.31 4.54
N ALA A 8 -9.45 -20.67 4.34
CA ALA A 8 -9.30 -19.55 3.43
C ALA A 8 -7.97 -19.60 2.69
N TYR A 9 -7.94 -18.96 1.51
CA TYR A 9 -6.73 -18.76 0.75
C TYR A 9 -6.64 -17.34 0.22
N ARG A 10 -5.57 -16.64 0.60
CA ARG A 10 -5.24 -15.34 0.06
C ARG A 10 -4.34 -15.48 -1.17
N PHE A 11 -4.76 -14.91 -2.29
CA PHE A 11 -3.96 -14.81 -3.52
C PHE A 11 -4.15 -13.44 -4.17
N SER A 12 -3.30 -13.09 -5.14
CA SER A 12 -3.46 -11.87 -5.94
C SER A 12 -3.91 -12.16 -7.37
N ILE A 13 -4.69 -11.25 -7.93
CA ILE A 13 -4.95 -11.19 -9.37
C ILE A 13 -3.87 -10.31 -9.98
N ALA A 14 -3.25 -10.79 -11.05
CA ALA A 14 -2.20 -10.05 -11.73
C ALA A 14 -2.84 -9.00 -12.65
N TRP A 15 -2.64 -7.71 -12.40
CA TRP A 15 -3.28 -6.65 -13.18
C TRP A 15 -2.95 -6.79 -14.67
N ALA A 16 -1.67 -6.93 -15.01
CA ALA A 16 -1.22 -7.11 -16.40
C ALA A 16 -1.76 -8.39 -17.07
N ARG A 17 -2.27 -9.36 -16.30
CA ARG A 17 -2.92 -10.55 -16.86
C ARG A 17 -4.36 -10.27 -17.27
N ILE A 18 -5.07 -9.40 -16.55
CA ILE A 18 -6.45 -9.01 -16.86
C ILE A 18 -6.50 -7.91 -17.91
N LEU A 19 -5.68 -6.86 -17.74
CA LEU A 19 -5.56 -5.72 -18.64
C LEU A 19 -4.08 -5.56 -19.03
N PRO A 20 -3.63 -6.19 -20.14
CA PRO A 20 -2.22 -6.19 -20.53
C PRO A 20 -1.61 -4.81 -20.76
N ASN A 21 -2.41 -3.85 -21.22
CA ASN A 21 -2.00 -2.46 -21.42
C ASN A 21 -2.33 -1.56 -20.21
N GLY A 22 -2.69 -2.16 -19.07
CA GLY A 22 -3.16 -1.49 -17.87
C GLY A 22 -4.64 -1.10 -17.88
N VAL A 23 -5.15 -0.68 -19.03
CA VAL A 23 -6.56 -0.28 -19.21
C VAL A 23 -7.14 -0.84 -20.51
N GLY A 24 -8.46 -0.76 -20.66
CA GLY A 24 -9.15 -1.09 -21.92
C GLY A 24 -9.40 -2.58 -22.12
N GLN A 25 -8.78 -3.19 -23.14
CA GLN A 25 -9.19 -4.53 -23.59
C GLN A 25 -8.84 -5.62 -22.56
N VAL A 26 -9.89 -6.28 -22.07
CA VAL A 26 -9.78 -7.43 -21.16
C VAL A 26 -9.21 -8.64 -21.89
N ASN A 27 -8.21 -9.27 -21.27
CA ASN A 27 -7.71 -10.57 -21.67
C ASN A 27 -8.58 -11.69 -21.06
N GLN A 28 -9.50 -12.23 -21.86
CA GLN A 28 -10.43 -13.27 -21.42
C GLN A 28 -9.74 -14.52 -20.88
N ALA A 29 -8.58 -14.91 -21.43
CA ALA A 29 -7.83 -16.05 -20.92
C ALA A 29 -7.32 -15.82 -19.48
N GLY A 30 -7.04 -14.55 -19.12
CA GLY A 30 -6.73 -14.15 -17.75
C GLY A 30 -7.93 -14.32 -16.82
N ILE A 31 -9.11 -13.87 -17.26
CA ILE A 31 -10.37 -14.06 -16.52
C ILE A 31 -10.66 -15.56 -16.30
N ASP A 32 -10.53 -16.37 -17.34
CA ASP A 32 -10.80 -17.82 -17.28
C ASP A 32 -9.84 -18.54 -16.33
N HIS A 33 -8.59 -18.10 -16.25
CA HIS A 33 -7.61 -18.63 -15.30
C HIS A 33 -8.07 -18.43 -13.84
N TYR A 34 -8.43 -17.19 -13.47
CA TYR A 34 -8.87 -16.91 -12.10
C TYR A 34 -10.24 -17.51 -11.79
N ASN A 35 -11.14 -17.59 -12.76
CA ASN A 35 -12.40 -18.33 -12.61
C ASN A 35 -12.15 -19.80 -12.24
N LYS A 36 -11.22 -20.48 -12.92
CA LYS A 36 -10.86 -21.87 -12.59
C LYS A 36 -10.32 -21.99 -11.17
N LEU A 37 -9.42 -21.09 -10.76
CA LEU A 37 -8.87 -21.07 -9.41
C LEU A 37 -9.95 -20.86 -8.34
N ILE A 38 -10.76 -19.81 -8.50
CA ILE A 38 -11.83 -19.46 -7.55
C ILE A 38 -12.83 -20.61 -7.44
N ASN A 39 -13.27 -21.19 -8.56
CA ASN A 39 -14.20 -22.32 -8.55
C ASN A 39 -13.59 -23.54 -7.86
N ALA A 40 -12.30 -23.82 -8.08
CA ALA A 40 -11.60 -24.93 -7.42
C ALA A 40 -11.47 -24.73 -5.91
N LEU A 41 -11.20 -23.51 -5.44
CA LEU A 41 -11.17 -23.18 -4.01
C LEU A 41 -12.54 -23.41 -3.36
N LEU A 42 -13.58 -22.85 -3.96
CA LEU A 42 -14.95 -22.95 -3.43
C LEU A 42 -15.48 -24.39 -3.47
N ALA A 43 -15.15 -25.17 -4.50
CA ALA A 43 -15.48 -26.60 -4.56
C ALA A 43 -14.83 -27.42 -3.43
N LYS A 44 -13.80 -26.87 -2.78
CA LYS A 44 -13.14 -27.44 -1.59
C LYS A 44 -13.52 -26.73 -0.29
N GLY A 45 -14.50 -25.83 -0.31
CA GLY A 45 -14.95 -25.06 0.85
C GLY A 45 -13.99 -23.96 1.29
N ILE A 46 -12.98 -23.62 0.49
CA ILE A 46 -11.94 -22.66 0.83
C ILE A 46 -12.36 -21.26 0.35
N GLN A 47 -12.42 -20.30 1.27
CA GLN A 47 -12.82 -18.93 0.97
C GLN A 47 -11.70 -18.15 0.26
N PRO A 48 -11.97 -17.51 -0.90
CA PRO A 48 -10.97 -16.69 -1.58
C PRO A 48 -10.88 -15.29 -0.95
N TYR A 49 -9.67 -14.93 -0.50
CA TYR A 49 -9.30 -13.56 -0.13
C TYR A 49 -8.42 -12.98 -1.25
N VAL A 50 -8.97 -12.06 -2.03
CA VAL A 50 -8.32 -11.64 -3.28
C VAL A 50 -7.66 -10.29 -3.13
N THR A 51 -6.35 -10.25 -3.38
CA THR A 51 -5.57 -9.01 -3.48
C THR A 51 -5.58 -8.50 -4.92
N LEU A 52 -6.01 -7.26 -5.14
CA LEU A 52 -6.10 -6.64 -6.47
C LEU A 52 -4.71 -6.19 -6.96
N TYR A 53 -3.91 -5.58 -6.08
CA TYR A 53 -2.57 -5.11 -6.38
C TYR A 53 -1.54 -5.67 -5.40
N HIS A 54 -0.59 -6.42 -5.94
CA HIS A 54 0.53 -6.99 -5.19
C HIS A 54 1.85 -6.66 -5.89
N TRP A 55 2.05 -5.36 -6.11
CA TRP A 55 3.27 -4.75 -6.65
C TRP A 55 3.54 -5.08 -8.12
N ASP A 56 2.49 -5.48 -8.83
CA ASP A 56 2.54 -6.06 -10.17
C ASP A 56 1.97 -5.09 -11.22
N LEU A 57 2.31 -3.81 -11.08
CA LEU A 57 1.83 -2.75 -11.96
C LEU A 57 2.13 -3.11 -13.43
N PRO A 58 1.17 -2.99 -14.36
CA PRO A 58 1.43 -3.17 -15.78
C PRO A 58 2.47 -2.16 -16.25
N GLN A 59 3.57 -2.64 -16.85
CA GLN A 59 4.66 -1.80 -17.34
C GLN A 59 4.17 -0.71 -18.30
N ALA A 60 3.10 -0.97 -19.05
CA ALA A 60 2.48 0.02 -19.93
C ALA A 60 2.05 1.31 -19.20
N LEU A 61 1.61 1.23 -17.94
CA LEU A 61 1.24 2.41 -17.14
C LEU A 61 2.47 3.12 -16.57
N GLU A 62 3.48 2.36 -16.16
CA GLU A 62 4.77 2.92 -15.75
C GLU A 62 5.42 3.69 -16.90
N ASP A 63 5.45 3.12 -18.11
CA ASP A 63 6.03 3.78 -19.29
C ASP A 63 5.21 5.01 -19.74
N LYS A 64 3.89 4.97 -19.56
CA LYS A 64 2.98 6.03 -20.03
C LYS A 64 3.06 7.29 -19.17
N TYR A 65 3.09 7.14 -17.84
CA TYR A 65 3.02 8.27 -16.91
C TYR A 65 3.78 8.07 -15.59
N ASN A 66 4.67 7.06 -15.48
CA ASN A 66 5.37 6.67 -14.24
C ASN A 66 4.45 6.10 -13.15
N GLY A 67 3.38 5.40 -13.57
CA GLY A 67 2.61 4.55 -12.68
C GLY A 67 2.06 5.30 -11.47
N TRP A 68 2.43 4.85 -10.27
CA TRP A 68 1.94 5.40 -9.00
C TRP A 68 2.38 6.83 -8.70
N LEU A 69 3.28 7.43 -9.48
CA LEU A 69 3.64 8.84 -9.35
C LEU A 69 2.63 9.78 -10.00
N ASP A 70 1.82 9.30 -10.94
CA ASP A 70 0.79 10.10 -11.58
C ASP A 70 -0.58 9.83 -10.98
N ARG A 71 -1.39 10.88 -10.87
CA ARG A 71 -2.72 10.82 -10.28
C ARG A 71 -3.72 10.06 -11.17
N GLN A 72 -3.45 9.93 -12.47
CA GLN A 72 -4.25 9.11 -13.39
C GLN A 72 -4.36 7.64 -12.93
N ILE A 73 -3.37 7.12 -12.20
CA ILE A 73 -3.40 5.74 -11.70
C ILE A 73 -4.61 5.44 -10.82
N VAL A 74 -5.18 6.45 -10.15
CA VAL A 74 -6.35 6.30 -9.27
C VAL A 74 -7.55 5.79 -10.07
N ASP A 75 -7.79 6.40 -11.23
CA ASP A 75 -8.91 6.04 -12.11
C ASP A 75 -8.63 4.73 -12.85
N ASP A 76 -7.41 4.55 -13.37
CA ASP A 76 -7.01 3.33 -14.07
C ASP A 76 -7.07 2.09 -13.14
N PHE A 77 -6.67 2.25 -11.87
CA PHE A 77 -6.80 1.19 -10.86
C PHE A 77 -8.26 0.91 -10.49
N ALA A 78 -9.11 1.94 -10.44
CA ALA A 78 -10.54 1.77 -10.22
C ALA A 78 -11.22 0.99 -11.37
N GLU A 79 -10.89 1.29 -12.63
CA GLU A 79 -11.37 0.55 -13.80
C GLU A 79 -10.97 -0.93 -13.74
N TYR A 80 -9.71 -1.21 -13.39
CA TYR A 80 -9.22 -2.57 -13.20
C TYR A 80 -9.95 -3.30 -12.07
N ALA A 81 -10.17 -2.63 -10.92
CA ALA A 81 -10.91 -3.21 -9.80
C ALA A 81 -12.37 -3.51 -10.19
N GLU A 82 -13.07 -2.59 -10.87
CA GLU A 82 -14.42 -2.80 -11.37
C GLU A 82 -14.50 -3.97 -12.36
N THR A 83 -13.48 -4.14 -13.21
CA THR A 83 -13.35 -5.32 -14.09
C THR A 83 -13.28 -6.62 -13.28
N CYS A 84 -12.49 -6.63 -12.19
CA CYS A 84 -12.39 -7.77 -11.30
C CYS A 84 -13.70 -8.03 -10.53
N PHE A 85 -14.37 -6.99 -10.05
CA PHE A 85 -15.65 -7.12 -9.36
C PHE A 85 -16.74 -7.67 -10.27
N ALA A 86 -16.80 -7.19 -11.52
CA ALA A 86 -17.74 -7.69 -12.52
C ALA A 86 -17.50 -9.17 -12.85
N ALA A 87 -16.23 -9.58 -12.96
CA ALA A 87 -15.88 -10.95 -13.35
C ALA A 87 -15.96 -11.98 -12.21
N PHE A 88 -15.69 -11.57 -10.97
CA PHE A 88 -15.43 -12.51 -9.87
C PHE A 88 -16.23 -12.23 -8.59
N GLY A 89 -16.81 -11.03 -8.44
CA GLY A 89 -17.46 -10.60 -7.20
C GLY A 89 -18.78 -11.32 -6.88
N ASP A 90 -19.32 -12.07 -7.83
CA ASP A 90 -20.41 -13.02 -7.58
C ASP A 90 -19.99 -14.10 -6.56
N ARG A 91 -18.70 -14.49 -6.57
CA ARG A 91 -18.11 -15.55 -5.73
C ARG A 91 -17.11 -15.04 -4.69
N VAL A 92 -16.32 -14.02 -5.02
CA VAL A 92 -15.31 -13.44 -4.12
C VAL A 92 -15.95 -12.42 -3.19
N LYS A 93 -15.81 -12.62 -1.88
CA LYS A 93 -16.43 -11.78 -0.84
C LYS A 93 -15.44 -10.98 0.00
N HIS A 94 -14.14 -11.21 -0.13
CA HIS A 94 -13.12 -10.46 0.59
C HIS A 94 -12.07 -9.93 -0.37
N TRP A 95 -12.05 -8.60 -0.52
CA TRP A 95 -11.16 -7.89 -1.43
C TRP A 95 -10.12 -7.10 -0.64
N ILE A 96 -8.85 -7.27 -1.02
CA ILE A 96 -7.73 -6.48 -0.52
C ILE A 96 -7.27 -5.64 -1.71
N THR A 97 -7.37 -4.33 -1.61
CA THR A 97 -6.98 -3.42 -2.70
C THR A 97 -5.48 -3.45 -2.96
N VAL A 98 -4.70 -2.98 -1.99
CA VAL A 98 -3.25 -2.84 -2.07
C VAL A 98 -2.61 -3.67 -0.96
N ASN A 99 -1.57 -4.42 -1.32
CA ASN A 99 -0.69 -5.09 -0.36
C ASN A 99 0.50 -4.20 -0.01
N GLU A 100 0.76 -4.05 1.29
CA GLU A 100 2.00 -3.47 1.85
C GLU A 100 2.41 -2.15 1.18
N PRO A 101 1.52 -1.13 1.20
CA PRO A 101 1.76 0.12 0.46
C PRO A 101 2.98 0.89 1.00
N HIS A 102 3.27 0.77 2.30
CA HIS A 102 4.47 1.36 2.91
C HIS A 102 5.73 0.75 2.30
N THR A 103 5.79 -0.58 2.19
CA THR A 103 6.93 -1.26 1.58
C THR A 103 7.11 -0.86 0.11
N VAL A 104 6.04 -0.68 -0.68
CA VAL A 104 6.16 -0.18 -2.06
C VAL A 104 6.72 1.24 -2.10
N ALA A 105 6.16 2.16 -1.31
CA ALA A 105 6.59 3.55 -1.29
C ALA A 105 8.09 3.67 -0.91
N ILE A 106 8.53 2.94 0.10
CA ILE A 106 9.92 2.97 0.55
C ILE A 106 10.83 2.19 -0.42
N GLN A 107 10.56 0.92 -0.70
CA GLN A 107 11.50 0.10 -1.46
C GLN A 107 11.52 0.44 -2.96
N GLY A 108 10.40 0.93 -3.49
CA GLY A 108 10.27 1.29 -4.91
C GLY A 108 10.70 2.72 -5.25
N TYR A 109 10.53 3.67 -4.31
CA TYR A 109 10.66 5.11 -4.57
C TYR A 109 11.55 5.88 -3.58
N ASP A 110 12.04 5.24 -2.51
CA ASP A 110 13.06 5.79 -1.61
C ASP A 110 14.38 5.02 -1.77
N ALA A 111 14.39 3.73 -1.43
CA ALA A 111 15.60 2.91 -1.45
C ALA A 111 15.95 2.37 -2.85
N GLY A 112 14.97 2.33 -3.76
CA GLY A 112 15.12 1.82 -5.13
C GLY A 112 15.52 0.34 -5.24
N LEU A 113 15.25 -0.46 -4.21
CA LEU A 113 15.57 -1.89 -4.17
C LEU A 113 14.51 -2.78 -4.85
N GLN A 114 13.30 -2.26 -5.02
CA GLN A 114 12.18 -2.93 -5.70
C GLN A 114 11.74 -2.09 -6.90
N ALA A 115 10.98 -2.70 -7.82
CA ALA A 115 10.42 -1.97 -8.96
C ALA A 115 9.56 -0.78 -8.49
N PRO A 116 9.60 0.38 -9.18
CA PRO A 116 10.34 0.66 -10.41
C PRO A 116 11.84 1.01 -10.21
N GLY A 117 12.34 0.99 -8.98
CA GLY A 117 13.77 1.19 -8.68
C GLY A 117 14.18 2.66 -8.73
N ARG A 118 13.36 3.53 -8.15
CA ARG A 118 13.58 4.97 -8.11
C ARG A 118 14.12 5.39 -6.75
N CYS A 119 15.12 6.28 -6.76
CA CYS A 119 15.69 6.85 -5.55
C CYS A 119 16.45 8.16 -5.83
N SER A 120 16.71 8.92 -4.77
CA SER A 120 17.60 10.08 -4.78
C SER A 120 19.03 9.68 -5.10
N VAL A 121 19.68 10.58 -5.82
CA VAL A 121 20.91 10.34 -6.57
C VAL A 121 22.17 10.15 -5.74
N LEU A 122 22.20 10.30 -4.40
CA LEU A 122 23.49 10.39 -3.69
C LEU A 122 24.38 9.16 -3.98
N LEU A 123 25.43 9.40 -4.78
CA LEU A 123 26.39 8.47 -5.40
C LEU A 123 26.04 7.76 -6.72
N HIS A 124 24.88 7.98 -7.37
CA HIS A 124 24.51 7.48 -8.72
C HIS A 124 24.80 5.99 -8.97
N LEU A 125 24.99 5.20 -7.91
CA LEU A 125 25.49 3.84 -8.00
C LEU A 125 24.34 2.84 -8.22
N TYR A 126 23.12 3.21 -7.86
CA TYR A 126 22.00 2.26 -7.74
C TYR A 126 20.75 2.61 -8.57
N CYS A 127 20.26 3.87 -8.59
CA CYS A 127 19.07 4.26 -9.35
C CYS A 127 19.37 5.22 -10.51
N LYS A 128 18.60 5.10 -11.60
CA LYS A 128 18.73 5.95 -12.80
C LYS A 128 17.99 7.29 -12.67
N SER A 129 16.97 7.35 -11.82
CA SER A 129 16.11 8.52 -11.61
C SER A 129 15.36 8.37 -10.28
N GLY A 130 14.77 9.46 -9.80
CA GLY A 130 13.92 9.45 -8.62
C GLY A 130 14.18 10.64 -7.70
N ASN A 131 13.34 10.77 -6.68
CA ASN A 131 13.52 11.71 -5.59
C ASN A 131 12.93 11.12 -4.31
N SER A 132 13.78 10.50 -3.49
CA SER A 132 13.41 9.87 -2.22
C SER A 132 12.81 10.84 -1.21
N GLY A 133 12.97 12.16 -1.41
CA GLY A 133 12.33 13.16 -0.56
C GLY A 133 10.86 13.41 -0.86
N THR A 134 10.37 13.07 -2.06
CA THR A 134 9.01 13.45 -2.49
C THR A 134 8.20 12.29 -3.06
N GLU A 135 8.85 11.42 -3.84
CA GLU A 135 8.16 10.35 -4.57
C GLU A 135 7.43 9.35 -3.67
N PRO A 136 8.01 8.90 -2.53
CA PRO A 136 7.29 8.01 -1.61
C PRO A 136 5.96 8.61 -1.10
N TYR A 137 5.93 9.93 -0.84
CA TYR A 137 4.71 10.61 -0.38
C TYR A 137 3.65 10.75 -1.47
N ILE A 138 4.06 10.98 -2.71
CA ILE A 138 3.15 11.02 -3.86
C ILE A 138 2.52 9.64 -4.08
N VAL A 139 3.35 8.60 -4.09
CA VAL A 139 2.92 7.20 -4.26
C VAL A 139 1.98 6.78 -3.14
N ALA A 140 2.33 7.08 -1.89
CA ALA A 140 1.47 6.79 -0.75
C ALA A 140 0.11 7.48 -0.85
N HIS A 141 0.10 8.75 -1.26
CA HIS A 141 -1.14 9.50 -1.47
C HIS A 141 -2.02 8.89 -2.55
N ASN A 142 -1.44 8.53 -3.69
CA ASN A 142 -2.16 7.88 -4.78
C ASN A 142 -2.68 6.49 -4.39
N PHE A 143 -1.96 5.69 -3.60
CA PHE A 143 -2.49 4.43 -3.06
C PHE A 143 -3.73 4.63 -2.19
N ILE A 144 -3.71 5.63 -1.31
CA ILE A 144 -4.85 5.94 -0.44
C ILE A 144 -6.06 6.42 -1.26
N LEU A 145 -5.85 7.32 -2.22
CA LEU A 145 -6.91 7.79 -3.11
C LEU A 145 -7.46 6.67 -3.99
N ALA A 146 -6.60 5.82 -4.56
CA ALA A 146 -6.99 4.68 -5.38
C ALA A 146 -7.82 3.67 -4.58
N HIS A 147 -7.42 3.38 -3.33
CA HIS A 147 -8.24 2.59 -2.42
C HIS A 147 -9.63 3.21 -2.21
N ALA A 148 -9.68 4.50 -1.90
CA ALA A 148 -10.93 5.20 -1.62
C ALA A 148 -11.86 5.21 -2.84
N ALA A 149 -11.32 5.44 -4.04
CA ALA A 149 -12.05 5.37 -5.30
C ALA A 149 -12.62 3.96 -5.55
N VAL A 150 -11.81 2.91 -5.37
CA VAL A 150 -12.25 1.51 -5.50
C VAL A 150 -13.34 1.17 -4.47
N SER A 151 -13.16 1.57 -3.21
CA SER A 151 -14.14 1.35 -2.15
C SER A 151 -15.47 2.04 -2.47
N HIS A 152 -15.42 3.28 -2.94
CA HIS A 152 -16.59 4.02 -3.37
C HIS A 152 -17.31 3.33 -4.54
N ALA A 153 -16.58 2.91 -5.58
CA ALA A 153 -17.14 2.17 -6.71
C ALA A 153 -17.79 0.84 -6.25
N TYR A 154 -17.12 0.08 -5.38
CA TYR A 154 -17.66 -1.15 -4.82
C TYR A 154 -18.96 -0.91 -4.05
N ARG A 155 -18.96 0.05 -3.12
CA ARG A 155 -20.12 0.39 -2.28
C ARG A 155 -21.32 0.86 -3.08
N THR A 156 -21.10 1.67 -4.11
CA THR A 156 -22.18 2.28 -4.89
C THR A 156 -22.74 1.36 -5.97
N LYS A 157 -21.91 0.51 -6.59
CA LYS A 157 -22.31 -0.29 -7.75
C LYS A 157 -22.46 -1.78 -7.47
N TYR A 158 -21.69 -2.34 -6.53
CA TYR A 158 -21.54 -3.80 -6.39
C TYR A 158 -22.01 -4.36 -5.04
N LYS A 159 -21.88 -3.61 -3.93
CA LYS A 159 -22.14 -4.08 -2.57
C LYS A 159 -23.53 -4.69 -2.40
N ALA A 160 -24.57 -4.05 -2.94
CA ALA A 160 -25.94 -4.54 -2.81
C ALA A 160 -26.16 -5.93 -3.46
N ALA A 161 -25.50 -6.22 -4.58
CA ALA A 161 -25.63 -7.48 -5.29
C ALA A 161 -24.64 -8.55 -4.80
N GLN A 162 -23.43 -8.12 -4.43
CA GLN A 162 -22.32 -9.03 -4.15
C GLN A 162 -22.10 -9.28 -2.66
N ASN A 163 -22.49 -8.35 -1.79
CA ASN A 163 -22.36 -8.44 -0.34
C ASN A 163 -20.95 -8.84 0.15
N GLY A 164 -19.90 -8.40 -0.54
CA GLY A 164 -18.52 -8.58 -0.11
C GLY A 164 -18.01 -7.42 0.73
N GLU A 165 -16.78 -7.53 1.22
CA GLU A 165 -16.07 -6.55 2.03
C GLU A 165 -14.74 -6.18 1.38
N LEU A 166 -14.29 -4.95 1.62
CA LEU A 166 -13.09 -4.42 1.01
C LEU A 166 -12.17 -3.77 2.04
N GLY A 167 -10.89 -4.10 1.98
CA GLY A 167 -9.85 -3.60 2.88
C GLY A 167 -8.52 -3.33 2.17
N MET A 168 -7.52 -3.00 2.98
CA MET A 168 -6.12 -2.89 2.58
C MET A 168 -5.27 -3.74 3.52
N ALA A 169 -4.19 -4.33 3.02
CA ALA A 169 -3.26 -5.10 3.84
C ALA A 169 -2.01 -4.26 4.08
N PHE A 170 -1.74 -3.90 5.34
CA PHE A 170 -0.58 -3.12 5.72
C PHE A 170 0.55 -4.05 6.17
N ASP A 171 1.78 -3.81 5.69
CA ASP A 171 2.97 -4.31 6.39
C ASP A 171 3.03 -3.59 7.73
N VAL A 172 3.22 -4.33 8.83
CA VAL A 172 3.36 -3.73 10.16
C VAL A 172 4.57 -4.30 10.87
N MET A 173 5.55 -3.42 11.05
CA MET A 173 6.63 -3.62 11.99
C MET A 173 6.22 -3.03 13.33
N TRP A 174 6.38 -3.80 14.41
CA TRP A 174 6.21 -3.23 15.74
C TRP A 174 7.49 -2.54 16.19
N TYR A 175 7.36 -1.57 17.08
CA TYR A 175 8.49 -0.81 17.61
C TYR A 175 8.41 -0.74 19.13
N GLU A 176 9.52 -1.05 19.78
CA GLU A 176 9.74 -0.90 21.22
C GLU A 176 10.82 0.16 21.47
N PRO A 177 10.70 0.99 22.52
CA PRO A 177 11.73 1.98 22.82
C PRO A 177 13.02 1.30 23.29
N MET A 178 14.16 1.80 22.81
CA MET A 178 15.48 1.27 23.19
C MET A 178 15.84 1.54 24.65
N SER A 179 15.26 2.58 25.25
CA SER A 179 15.40 2.91 26.66
C SER A 179 14.10 3.52 27.21
N SER A 180 13.99 3.61 28.53
CA SER A 180 12.87 4.31 29.19
C SER A 180 12.96 5.83 29.11
N ALA A 181 13.94 6.39 28.40
CA ALA A 181 14.06 7.83 28.21
C ALA A 181 12.86 8.36 27.41
N ALA A 182 12.28 9.48 27.84
CA ALA A 182 11.11 10.05 27.20
C ALA A 182 11.33 10.31 25.69
N ILE A 183 12.55 10.67 25.29
CA ILE A 183 12.89 10.93 23.89
C ILE A 183 12.82 9.67 23.00
N ASP A 184 13.15 8.51 23.56
CA ASP A 184 13.09 7.22 22.86
C ASP A 184 11.65 6.70 22.82
N VAL A 185 10.88 6.89 23.89
CA VAL A 185 9.44 6.59 23.90
C VAL A 185 8.69 7.41 22.83
N GLU A 186 9.00 8.71 22.73
CA GLU A 186 8.43 9.54 21.68
C GLU A 186 8.97 9.15 20.28
N ALA A 187 10.22 8.71 20.16
CA ALA A 187 10.74 8.16 18.90
C ALA A 187 9.97 6.91 18.46
N THR A 188 9.61 6.02 19.40
CA THR A 188 8.80 4.82 19.12
C THR A 188 7.44 5.16 18.56
N LYS A 189 6.72 6.13 19.15
CA LYS A 189 5.44 6.58 18.61
C LYS A 189 5.59 7.12 17.19
N ARG A 190 6.61 7.95 16.95
CA ARG A 190 6.87 8.47 15.60
C ARG A 190 7.19 7.36 14.60
N ALA A 191 7.96 6.35 14.99
CA ALA A 191 8.25 5.21 14.11
C ALA A 191 6.96 4.48 13.71
N GLN A 192 6.06 4.23 14.67
CA GLN A 192 4.75 3.62 14.40
C GLN A 192 3.86 4.51 13.52
N GLU A 193 3.85 5.83 13.74
CA GLU A 193 3.09 6.78 12.92
C GLU A 193 3.61 6.83 11.48
N PHE A 194 4.92 6.79 11.25
CA PHE A 194 5.48 6.76 9.89
C PHE A 194 5.36 5.39 9.23
N GLN A 195 5.25 4.30 10.00
CA GLN A 195 5.18 2.94 9.44
C GLN A 195 3.73 2.53 9.14
N LEU A 196 2.83 2.64 10.12
CA LEU A 196 1.42 2.27 9.99
C LEU A 196 0.52 3.50 9.84
N GLY A 197 0.70 4.50 10.70
CA GLY A 197 -0.17 5.69 10.73
C GLY A 197 -0.22 6.43 9.39
N TRP A 198 0.90 6.47 8.65
CA TRP A 198 1.01 7.09 7.34
C TRP A 198 -0.07 6.59 6.36
N PHE A 199 -0.36 5.29 6.39
CA PHE A 199 -1.35 4.69 5.50
C PHE A 199 -2.69 4.43 6.19
N ALA A 200 -2.71 4.18 7.51
CA ALA A 200 -3.92 3.86 8.25
C ALA A 200 -4.73 5.11 8.63
N ASP A 201 -4.09 6.13 9.21
CA ASP A 201 -4.78 7.31 9.78
C ASP A 201 -5.68 8.05 8.79
N PRO A 202 -5.32 8.21 7.49
CA PRO A 202 -6.23 8.81 6.52
C PRO A 202 -7.60 8.15 6.48
N PHE A 203 -7.67 6.82 6.61
CA PHE A 203 -8.93 6.08 6.59
C PHE A 203 -9.76 6.24 7.88
N PHE A 204 -9.15 6.59 9.01
CA PHE A 204 -9.87 6.79 10.28
C PHE A 204 -10.20 8.25 10.56
N PHE A 205 -9.28 9.15 10.19
CA PHE A 205 -9.35 10.56 10.58
C PHE A 205 -9.55 11.50 9.39
N GLY A 206 -9.30 11.05 8.16
CA GLY A 206 -9.39 11.86 6.94
C GLY A 206 -8.12 12.69 6.66
N ASP A 207 -7.05 12.50 7.42
CA ASP A 207 -5.75 13.13 7.19
C ASP A 207 -4.61 12.25 7.74
N TYR A 208 -3.38 12.57 7.35
CA TYR A 208 -2.15 11.93 7.86
C TYR A 208 -1.87 12.26 9.34
N PRO A 209 -1.01 11.49 10.02
CA PRO A 209 -0.61 11.79 11.39
C PRO A 209 -0.04 13.21 11.53
N ALA A 210 -0.42 13.91 12.60
CA ALA A 210 0.02 15.29 12.85
C ALA A 210 1.55 15.42 12.94
N THR A 211 2.22 14.40 13.47
CA THR A 211 3.68 14.30 13.48
C THR A 211 4.28 14.32 12.08
N MET A 212 3.71 13.58 11.12
CA MET A 212 4.17 13.56 9.74
C MET A 212 3.99 14.93 9.09
N ARG A 213 2.80 15.54 9.26
CA ARG A 213 2.54 16.92 8.79
C ARG A 213 3.59 17.91 9.27
N LYS A 214 3.97 17.84 10.56
CA LYS A 214 4.99 18.70 11.17
C LYS A 214 6.40 18.45 10.63
N ARG A 215 6.78 17.19 10.41
CA ARG A 215 8.15 16.79 10.03
C ARG A 215 8.42 16.90 8.54
N VAL A 216 7.46 16.46 7.73
CA VAL A 216 7.58 16.38 6.27
C VAL A 216 7.21 17.72 5.61
N GLY A 217 6.25 18.45 6.20
CA GLY A 217 5.81 19.75 5.69
C GLY A 217 5.17 19.66 4.30
N GLU A 218 5.58 20.57 3.41
CA GLU A 218 4.99 20.72 2.07
C GLU A 218 5.26 19.53 1.13
N ARG A 219 6.19 18.64 1.47
CA ARG A 219 6.44 17.40 0.69
C ARG A 219 5.34 16.35 0.89
N LEU A 220 4.54 16.47 1.96
CA LEU A 220 3.41 15.56 2.23
C LEU A 220 2.15 16.12 1.56
N PRO A 221 1.58 15.46 0.54
CA PRO A 221 0.39 15.95 -0.15
C PRO A 221 -0.79 16.21 0.80
N ARG A 222 -1.66 17.13 0.43
CA ARG A 222 -2.87 17.46 1.21
C ARG A 222 -4.09 16.88 0.52
N PHE A 223 -4.95 16.23 1.31
CA PHE A 223 -6.27 15.87 0.84
C PHE A 223 -7.12 17.14 0.70
N THR A 224 -7.87 17.27 -0.40
CA THR A 224 -8.98 18.22 -0.45
C THR A 224 -10.10 17.80 0.50
N ALA A 225 -11.08 18.68 0.74
CA ALA A 225 -12.22 18.33 1.59
C ALA A 225 -13.01 17.13 1.01
N GLU A 226 -13.14 17.06 -0.31
CA GLU A 226 -13.81 15.99 -1.03
C GLU A 226 -13.03 14.68 -0.94
N GLU A 227 -11.71 14.73 -1.12
CA GLU A 227 -10.84 13.56 -0.98
C GLU A 227 -10.85 13.02 0.45
N ALA A 228 -10.72 13.89 1.46
CA ALA A 228 -10.76 13.49 2.86
C ALA A 228 -12.10 12.83 3.21
N ALA A 229 -13.21 13.34 2.69
CA ALA A 229 -14.54 12.76 2.86
C ALA A 229 -14.68 11.39 2.16
N LEU A 230 -14.03 11.20 1.00
CA LEU A 230 -14.01 9.93 0.28
C LEU A 230 -13.14 8.88 0.97
N VAL A 231 -11.98 9.28 1.49
CA VAL A 231 -10.99 8.40 2.14
C VAL A 231 -11.46 7.96 3.52
N LYS A 232 -12.03 8.87 4.32
CA LYS A 232 -12.45 8.57 5.69
C LYS A 232 -13.56 7.51 5.70
N GLY A 233 -13.30 6.39 6.38
CA GLY A 233 -14.21 5.26 6.47
C GLY A 233 -14.24 4.37 5.23
N ALA A 234 -13.25 4.47 4.33
CA ALA A 234 -13.20 3.66 3.10
C ALA A 234 -12.84 2.16 3.33
N LEU A 235 -12.45 1.77 4.55
CA LEU A 235 -12.14 0.38 4.90
C LEU A 235 -13.35 -0.32 5.54
N ASP A 236 -13.70 -1.52 5.05
CA ASP A 236 -14.60 -2.45 5.75
C ASP A 236 -13.82 -3.33 6.74
N PHE A 237 -12.56 -3.67 6.41
CA PHE A 237 -11.65 -4.40 7.29
C PHE A 237 -10.19 -3.97 7.08
N VAL A 238 -9.32 -4.38 8.01
CA VAL A 238 -7.87 -4.16 7.97
C VAL A 238 -7.13 -5.49 7.92
N GLY A 239 -6.24 -5.66 6.93
CA GLY A 239 -5.27 -6.75 6.90
C GLY A 239 -3.94 -6.31 7.50
N ILE A 240 -3.31 -7.17 8.31
CA ILE A 240 -2.00 -6.90 8.92
C ILE A 240 -1.04 -8.01 8.52
N ASN A 241 0.01 -7.65 7.77
CA ASN A 241 1.14 -8.52 7.51
C ASN A 241 2.22 -8.20 8.55
N HIS A 242 2.36 -9.05 9.56
CA HIS A 242 3.33 -8.86 10.63
C HIS A 242 4.40 -9.94 10.61
N TYR A 243 5.67 -9.52 10.73
CA TYR A 243 6.82 -10.43 10.69
C TYR A 243 7.79 -10.22 11.86
N THR A 244 7.98 -8.99 12.34
CA THR A 244 9.05 -8.69 13.29
C THR A 244 8.83 -7.38 14.05
N THR A 245 9.67 -7.17 15.06
CA THR A 245 9.69 -6.01 15.96
C THR A 245 11.10 -5.41 15.98
N TYR A 246 11.19 -4.09 16.05
CA TYR A 246 12.43 -3.35 16.16
C TYR A 246 12.53 -2.61 17.49
N TYR A 247 13.75 -2.51 18.03
CA TYR A 247 14.02 -1.47 19.03
C TYR A 247 14.35 -0.18 18.31
N THR A 248 13.76 0.93 18.76
CA THR A 248 13.97 2.24 18.16
C THR A 248 14.35 3.29 19.19
N ARG A 249 15.14 4.25 18.76
CA ARG A 249 15.58 5.39 19.56
C ARG A 249 15.57 6.67 18.74
N HIS A 250 15.69 7.80 19.41
CA HIS A 250 15.85 9.07 18.71
C HIS A 250 17.16 9.10 17.91
N ASN A 251 17.12 9.72 16.73
CA ASN A 251 18.28 9.99 15.91
C ASN A 251 18.80 11.41 16.15
N ASP A 252 19.91 11.55 16.86
CA ASP A 252 20.56 12.84 17.16
C ASP A 252 21.39 13.38 15.97
N THR A 253 21.67 12.56 14.95
CA THR A 253 22.46 12.94 13.76
C THR A 253 21.66 13.73 12.70
N ASP A 254 20.90 14.72 13.19
CA ASP A 254 19.87 15.48 12.46
C ASP A 254 20.38 16.25 11.23
N ILE A 255 21.66 16.64 11.18
CA ILE A 255 22.19 17.54 10.13
C ILE A 255 22.35 16.83 8.77
N ILE A 256 22.96 15.64 8.72
CA ILE A 256 23.21 14.93 7.46
C ILE A 256 21.90 14.34 6.93
N VAL A 257 21.07 13.82 7.83
CA VAL A 257 19.74 13.25 7.57
C VAL A 257 18.77 14.30 6.99
N ARG A 258 18.78 15.53 7.53
CA ARG A 258 18.04 16.66 6.93
C ARG A 258 18.64 17.16 5.62
N LEU A 259 19.97 17.09 5.44
CA LEU A 259 20.63 17.50 4.21
C LEU A 259 20.27 16.60 3.02
N LEU A 260 20.05 15.31 3.28
CA LEU A 260 19.64 14.33 2.27
C LEU A 260 18.17 14.49 1.87
N ASN A 261 17.35 15.08 2.74
CA ASN A 261 15.92 15.35 2.51
C ASN A 261 15.20 14.09 2.00
N ASP A 262 15.27 13.02 2.79
CA ASP A 262 14.88 11.66 2.41
C ASP A 262 13.69 11.16 3.26
N THR A 263 12.78 10.35 2.69
CA THR A 263 11.56 9.89 3.39
C THR A 263 11.89 9.04 4.61
N LEU A 264 12.83 8.08 4.51
CA LEU A 264 13.27 7.27 5.65
C LEU A 264 13.86 8.11 6.79
N ALA A 265 14.53 9.20 6.43
CA ALA A 265 15.16 10.15 7.34
C ALA A 265 14.13 10.97 8.15
N ASP A 266 12.98 11.28 7.57
CA ASP A 266 11.97 12.17 8.16
C ASP A 266 11.39 11.65 9.49
N THR A 267 11.43 10.33 9.70
CA THR A 267 11.05 9.70 10.98
C THR A 267 11.84 10.28 12.17
N GLY A 268 13.12 10.63 11.96
CA GLY A 268 14.04 11.07 13.00
C GLY A 268 14.30 9.99 14.05
N THR A 269 14.38 8.73 13.61
CA THR A 269 14.59 7.54 14.45
C THR A 269 15.70 6.66 13.90
N ILE A 270 16.31 5.84 14.76
CA ILE A 270 17.18 4.73 14.36
C ILE A 270 16.56 3.45 14.90
N SER A 271 16.25 2.52 13.99
CA SER A 271 15.65 1.22 14.32
C SER A 271 16.68 0.12 14.14
N LEU A 272 16.86 -0.71 15.16
CA LEU A 272 17.78 -1.85 15.14
C LEU A 272 16.99 -3.14 15.34
N ARG A 273 17.27 -4.13 14.47
CA ARG A 273 16.66 -5.46 14.62
C ARG A 273 17.25 -6.12 15.85
N GLN A 274 16.39 -6.74 16.65
CA GLN A 274 16.86 -7.57 17.76
C GLN A 274 17.78 -8.66 17.19
N SER A 275 19.04 -8.68 17.62
CA SER A 275 19.89 -9.83 17.31
C SER A 275 19.26 -11.06 17.99
N PRO A 276 19.16 -12.21 17.31
CA PRO A 276 18.71 -13.42 17.98
C PRO A 276 19.66 -13.68 19.15
N LEU A 277 19.08 -13.78 20.35
CA LEU A 277 19.79 -14.18 21.58
C LEU A 277 20.38 -15.58 21.42
#